data_AF-A0A814T5S5-F1
#
_entry.id   AF-A0A814T5S5-F1
#
_cell.length_a   1.000
_cell.length_b   1.000
_cell.length_c   1.000
_cell.angle_alpha   90.00
_cell.angle_beta   90.00
_cell.angle_gamma   90.00
#
_symmetry.space_group_name_H-M   'P 1'
#
loop_
_entity.id
_entity.type
_entity.pdbx_description
1 polymer ?
#
loop_
_entity_poly.entity_id
_entity_poly.type
_entity_poly.pdbx_seq_one_letter_code
_entity_poly.pdbx_strand_id
1 'polypeptide(L)'
;MPLSVYKISSSYGNRNATRRCIFFLTKRYYHQQQQQENSVHVQKSSGFNPFNDHKVYLDQVKNYINRLNPYQGIDLRAAQLNWDHILDPQYENTIAENIFVRKADANILHVHNLHKEIQSLIHRVEEKKLDPTQGEDQIKLKIQDLYNQAMKLPNQAHPDSPIGRETEARVIREVGEKSELSLSQRSIDEIGTDFDTLLLENMGQISFRGAYVLFNDFARLERALMYYAFQKLTNYGFKMVSVPDIIHRGIIESCGFPTQGKRTQVYQLDYGEEFGRYCLAGTSEMALAGLLKHNTFRKDELPLKLAACSRCYRAEVAGGKSEGSLYRVHEFTKVEMFCVTSDEPGVSDKMLEDIVNIQTDLFSELGLHFRILDMPTEELGLSAYRKHDIEAWMPAKQFYGEISSASNCSDFQSRRLHIKYIDDNTEERFAHTLNGTAMAIPRVMTALIETNWKPNGEQVYIPKPLQQVMGNREYITRSTRTPKTHWIKTFN
;
A
#
# COMPACT_ATOMS: atom_id res chain seq x y z
N MET A 1 -13.67 -14.12 34.98
CA MET A 1 -12.84 -15.21 35.55
C MET A 1 -11.74 -15.54 34.55
N PRO A 2 -10.48 -15.75 34.97
CA PRO A 2 -9.32 -15.58 34.10
C PRO A 2 -9.08 -16.77 33.16
N LEU A 3 -8.69 -16.45 31.93
CA LEU A 3 -8.26 -17.37 30.87
C LEU A 3 -6.89 -17.97 31.24
N SER A 4 -6.85 -19.28 31.47
CA SER A 4 -5.62 -20.06 31.61
C SER A 4 -5.02 -20.34 30.23
N VAL A 5 -3.74 -19.98 30.10
CA VAL A 5 -2.88 -20.17 28.93
C VAL A 5 -2.51 -21.64 28.81
N TYR A 6 -2.89 -22.31 27.71
CA TYR A 6 -2.28 -23.58 27.34
C TYR A 6 -1.01 -23.33 26.52
N LYS A 7 0.15 -23.59 27.14
CA LYS A 7 1.43 -23.81 26.46
C LYS A 7 1.33 -25.10 25.65
N ILE A 8 1.57 -25.03 24.35
CA ILE A 8 1.91 -26.21 23.54
C ILE A 8 3.40 -26.08 23.20
N SER A 9 4.19 -27.03 23.70
CA SER A 9 5.61 -27.17 23.39
C SER A 9 5.80 -27.73 21.98
N SER A 10 6.80 -27.19 21.29
CA SER A 10 7.23 -27.62 19.96
C SER A 10 7.98 -28.96 20.03
N SER A 11 7.54 -29.96 19.28
CA SER A 11 8.46 -30.94 18.69
C SER A 11 7.90 -31.45 17.36
N TYR A 12 8.73 -31.29 16.33
CA TYR A 12 8.75 -31.91 14.99
C TYR A 12 7.45 -32.41 14.34
N GLY A 13 7.12 -31.75 13.22
CA GLY A 13 6.94 -32.45 11.94
C GLY A 13 5.57 -33.05 11.63
N ASN A 14 4.50 -32.25 11.54
CA ASN A 14 3.36 -32.64 10.69
C ASN A 14 2.49 -31.44 10.25
N ARG A 15 2.75 -30.91 9.03
CA ARG A 15 1.99 -29.80 8.41
C ARG A 15 0.48 -30.07 8.30
N ASN A 16 0.05 -31.33 8.33
CA ASN A 16 -1.37 -31.71 8.27
C ASN A 16 -2.10 -31.66 9.63
N ALA A 17 -1.38 -31.77 10.75
CA ALA A 17 -1.97 -31.75 12.08
C ALA A 17 -2.37 -30.32 12.51
N THR A 18 -1.53 -29.33 12.20
CA THR A 18 -1.81 -27.91 12.45
C THR A 18 -3.00 -27.41 11.63
N ARG A 19 -3.09 -27.83 10.34
CA ARG A 19 -4.26 -27.55 9.49
C ARG A 19 -5.55 -28.17 10.04
N ARG A 20 -5.51 -29.39 10.58
CA ARG A 20 -6.67 -30.05 11.21
C ARG A 20 -7.10 -29.43 12.54
N CYS A 21 -6.16 -28.99 13.38
CA CYS A 21 -6.51 -28.30 14.63
C CYS A 21 -7.13 -26.92 14.38
N ILE A 22 -6.65 -26.18 13.38
CA ILE A 22 -7.25 -24.91 12.96
C ILE A 22 -8.67 -25.16 12.41
N PHE A 23 -8.85 -26.17 11.54
CA PHE A 23 -10.15 -26.60 11.00
C PHE A 23 -11.21 -26.89 12.09
N PHE A 24 -10.82 -27.50 13.21
CA PHE A 24 -11.76 -27.80 14.31
C PHE A 24 -12.14 -26.56 15.13
N LEU A 25 -11.24 -25.59 15.30
CA LEU A 25 -11.51 -24.40 16.11
C LEU A 25 -12.38 -23.37 15.37
N THR A 26 -12.20 -23.18 14.06
CA THR A 26 -13.12 -22.37 13.25
C THR A 26 -14.51 -22.99 13.20
N LYS A 27 -14.62 -24.31 12.95
CA LYS A 27 -15.93 -24.98 12.93
C LYS A 27 -16.70 -24.85 14.25
N ARG A 28 -16.02 -24.91 15.40
CA ARG A 28 -16.67 -24.88 16.72
C ARG A 28 -17.14 -23.47 17.11
N TYR A 29 -16.39 -22.44 16.72
CA TYR A 29 -16.80 -21.04 16.91
C TYR A 29 -18.04 -20.71 16.06
N TYR A 30 -18.10 -21.18 14.81
CA TYR A 30 -19.23 -20.94 13.91
C TYR A 30 -20.47 -21.81 14.22
N HIS A 31 -20.30 -23.04 14.70
CA HIS A 31 -21.44 -23.87 15.14
C HIS A 31 -22.19 -23.28 16.34
N GLN A 32 -21.49 -22.53 17.21
CA GLN A 32 -22.13 -21.82 18.33
C GLN A 32 -22.96 -20.61 17.86
N GLN A 33 -22.71 -20.04 16.68
CA GLN A 33 -23.57 -19.01 16.10
C GLN A 33 -24.72 -19.59 15.27
N GLN A 34 -24.55 -20.75 14.62
CA GLN A 34 -25.60 -21.36 13.79
C GLN A 34 -26.76 -22.01 14.57
N GLN A 35 -26.59 -22.34 15.86
CA GLN A 35 -27.67 -22.96 16.65
C GLN A 35 -28.82 -22.01 17.05
N GLN A 36 -28.76 -20.73 16.68
CA GLN A 36 -29.88 -19.79 16.91
C GLN A 36 -30.81 -19.61 15.72
N GLU A 37 -30.47 -20.06 14.50
CA GLU A 37 -31.30 -19.81 13.32
C GLU A 37 -31.23 -20.97 12.33
N ASN A 38 -32.26 -21.83 12.35
CA ASN A 38 -33.06 -22.22 11.18
C ASN A 38 -33.65 -23.63 11.29
N SER A 39 -34.91 -23.76 10.88
CA SER A 39 -35.49 -25.01 10.39
C SER A 39 -36.42 -24.69 9.21
N VAL A 40 -35.96 -24.96 7.98
CA VAL A 40 -36.84 -25.15 6.81
C VAL A 40 -36.20 -26.17 5.86
N HIS A 41 -37.00 -27.16 5.45
CA HIS A 41 -36.66 -28.23 4.51
C HIS A 41 -36.61 -27.75 3.06
N VAL A 42 -35.64 -28.27 2.28
CA VAL A 42 -35.53 -28.06 0.83
C VAL A 42 -35.83 -29.36 0.10
N GLN A 43 -36.83 -29.34 -0.81
CA GLN A 43 -37.02 -30.35 -1.85
C GLN A 43 -36.20 -29.97 -3.09
N LYS A 44 -35.53 -30.97 -3.68
CA LYS A 44 -34.74 -30.84 -4.91
C LYS A 44 -35.64 -30.82 -6.14
N SER A 45 -35.43 -29.86 -7.04
CA SER A 45 -35.79 -29.98 -8.46
C SER A 45 -34.57 -29.71 -9.34
N SER A 46 -34.53 -30.46 -10.43
CA SER A 46 -33.43 -30.67 -11.38
C SER A 46 -33.28 -29.54 -12.39
N GLY A 47 -32.03 -29.19 -12.74
CA GLY A 47 -31.71 -28.39 -13.93
C GLY A 47 -30.79 -27.18 -13.74
N PHE A 48 -30.19 -26.99 -12.56
CA PHE A 48 -29.30 -25.85 -12.30
C PHE A 48 -27.89 -26.13 -12.85
N ASN A 49 -27.42 -25.33 -13.81
CA ASN A 49 -26.01 -25.31 -14.21
C ASN A 49 -25.37 -24.04 -13.61
N PRO A 50 -24.72 -24.14 -12.43
CA PRO A 50 -24.39 -22.98 -11.62
C PRO A 50 -23.45 -21.96 -12.30
N PHE A 51 -22.70 -22.36 -13.32
CA PHE A 51 -21.75 -21.48 -13.99
C PHE A 51 -22.37 -20.59 -15.08
N ASN A 52 -23.35 -21.11 -15.85
CA ASN A 52 -24.01 -20.33 -16.90
C ASN A 52 -25.05 -19.36 -16.32
N ASP A 53 -25.75 -19.78 -15.26
CA ASP A 53 -26.75 -18.94 -14.60
C ASP A 53 -26.12 -17.79 -13.80
N HIS A 54 -24.91 -17.97 -13.25
CA HIS A 54 -24.21 -16.92 -12.49
C HIS A 54 -23.75 -15.75 -13.37
N LYS A 55 -23.22 -16.01 -14.58
CA LYS A 55 -22.80 -14.96 -15.51
C LYS A 55 -23.99 -14.17 -16.05
N VAL A 56 -25.04 -14.88 -16.47
CA VAL A 56 -26.30 -14.25 -16.92
C VAL A 56 -26.95 -13.46 -15.78
N TYR A 57 -26.92 -13.97 -14.55
CA TYR A 57 -27.43 -13.28 -13.36
C TYR A 57 -26.61 -12.05 -13.00
N LEU A 58 -25.27 -12.13 -12.99
CA LEU A 58 -24.41 -10.97 -12.77
C LEU A 58 -24.61 -9.91 -13.85
N ASP A 59 -24.82 -10.33 -15.09
CA ASP A 59 -25.12 -9.41 -16.18
C ASP A 59 -26.55 -8.84 -16.07
N GLN A 60 -27.52 -9.59 -15.56
CA GLN A 60 -28.85 -9.07 -15.21
C GLN A 60 -28.80 -8.06 -14.06
N VAL A 61 -28.05 -8.35 -12.99
CA VAL A 61 -27.82 -7.42 -11.87
C VAL A 61 -27.07 -6.18 -12.35
N LYS A 62 -26.01 -6.32 -13.15
CA LYS A 62 -25.31 -5.18 -13.79
C LYS A 62 -26.23 -4.37 -14.69
N ASN A 63 -27.03 -5.02 -15.53
CA ASN A 63 -27.99 -4.35 -16.41
C ASN A 63 -29.10 -3.66 -15.63
N TYR A 64 -29.54 -4.24 -14.51
CA TYR A 64 -30.51 -3.66 -13.61
C TYR A 64 -29.93 -2.46 -12.85
N ILE A 65 -28.70 -2.56 -12.34
CA ILE A 65 -27.93 -1.45 -11.74
C ILE A 65 -27.76 -0.30 -12.75
N ASN A 66 -27.40 -0.62 -14.00
CA ASN A 66 -27.22 0.38 -15.06
C ASN A 66 -28.54 1.05 -15.46
N ARG A 67 -29.65 0.30 -15.46
CA ARG A 67 -31.00 0.83 -15.73
C ARG A 67 -31.55 1.66 -14.58
N LEU A 68 -31.13 1.39 -13.36
CA LEU A 68 -31.69 2.05 -12.19
C LEU A 68 -31.27 3.51 -12.08
N ASN A 69 -30.11 3.93 -12.63
CA ASN A 69 -29.43 5.22 -12.39
C ASN A 69 -30.32 6.36 -11.82
N PRO A 70 -30.55 6.38 -10.49
CA PRO A 70 -31.25 7.45 -9.82
C PRO A 70 -30.22 8.16 -8.90
N TYR A 71 -30.08 9.47 -9.08
CA TYR A 71 -29.28 10.39 -8.27
C TYR A 71 -27.86 10.72 -8.74
N GLN A 72 -27.67 12.03 -8.95
CA GLN A 72 -26.51 12.77 -8.45
C GLN A 72 -25.93 12.11 -7.17
N GLY A 73 -24.63 11.84 -7.16
CA GLY A 73 -23.88 11.61 -5.92
C GLY A 73 -23.36 10.19 -5.66
N ILE A 74 -23.66 9.21 -6.52
CA ILE A 74 -23.01 7.88 -6.48
C ILE A 74 -22.36 7.62 -7.84
N ASP A 75 -21.02 7.62 -7.89
CA ASP A 75 -20.25 7.39 -9.12
C ASP A 75 -20.39 5.93 -9.58
N LEU A 76 -21.32 5.68 -10.50
CA LEU A 76 -21.55 4.38 -11.17
C LEU A 76 -20.42 3.97 -12.13
N ARG A 77 -19.25 4.61 -12.08
CA ARG A 77 -17.97 4.07 -12.57
C ARG A 77 -17.28 3.20 -11.50
N ALA A 78 -18.08 2.34 -10.86
CA ALA A 78 -17.74 1.51 -9.71
C ALA A 78 -16.60 0.53 -10.01
N ALA A 79 -15.81 0.15 -8.99
CA ALA A 79 -14.81 -0.91 -9.09
C ALA A 79 -15.39 -2.19 -9.71
N GLN A 80 -14.77 -2.71 -10.77
CA GLN A 80 -15.12 -3.98 -11.39
C GLN A 80 -14.37 -5.13 -10.72
N LEU A 81 -14.79 -5.43 -9.48
CA LEU A 81 -14.26 -6.55 -8.71
C LEU A 81 -14.44 -7.88 -9.45
N ASN A 82 -13.62 -8.87 -9.11
CA ASN A 82 -13.72 -10.21 -9.67
C ASN A 82 -14.89 -10.98 -9.02
N TRP A 83 -16.12 -10.62 -9.40
CA TRP A 83 -17.35 -11.20 -8.83
C TRP A 83 -17.47 -12.70 -9.07
N ASP A 84 -16.96 -13.20 -10.20
CA ASP A 84 -16.95 -14.64 -10.51
C ASP A 84 -16.09 -15.41 -9.50
N HIS A 85 -14.97 -14.84 -9.03
CA HIS A 85 -14.18 -15.43 -7.97
C HIS A 85 -14.77 -15.16 -6.58
N ILE A 86 -15.25 -13.93 -6.32
CA ILE A 86 -15.69 -13.49 -4.99
C ILE A 86 -16.99 -14.16 -4.56
N LEU A 87 -17.93 -14.41 -5.48
CA LEU A 87 -19.26 -14.93 -5.15
C LEU A 87 -19.40 -16.44 -5.35
N ASP A 88 -18.41 -17.07 -5.98
CA ASP A 88 -18.43 -18.51 -6.20
C ASP A 88 -18.09 -19.26 -4.89
N PRO A 89 -19.01 -20.09 -4.38
CA PRO A 89 -18.82 -20.83 -3.13
C PRO A 89 -17.58 -21.72 -3.11
N GLN A 90 -17.05 -22.14 -4.27
CA GLN A 90 -15.84 -22.97 -4.32
C GLN A 90 -14.60 -22.25 -3.78
N TYR A 91 -14.56 -20.91 -3.88
CA TYR A 91 -13.44 -20.09 -3.41
C TYR A 91 -13.64 -19.55 -1.99
N GLU A 92 -14.81 -19.73 -1.36
CA GLU A 92 -15.14 -19.19 -0.04
C GLU A 92 -14.05 -19.49 1.01
N ASN A 93 -13.63 -20.76 1.08
CA ASN A 93 -12.62 -21.20 2.03
C ASN A 93 -11.24 -20.58 1.75
N THR A 94 -10.83 -20.53 0.48
CA THR A 94 -9.53 -19.96 0.09
C THR A 94 -9.48 -18.45 0.35
N ILE A 95 -10.58 -17.74 0.08
CA ILE A 95 -10.70 -16.32 0.40
C ILE A 95 -10.68 -16.11 1.92
N ALA A 96 -11.41 -16.92 2.68
CA ALA A 96 -11.40 -16.85 4.15
C ALA A 96 -10.01 -17.12 4.74
N GLU A 97 -9.28 -18.11 4.21
CA GLU A 97 -7.89 -18.39 4.58
C GLU A 97 -6.98 -17.20 4.26
N ASN A 98 -7.11 -16.60 3.06
CA ASN A 98 -6.33 -15.42 2.67
C ASN A 98 -6.60 -14.21 3.59
N ILE A 99 -7.87 -13.95 3.92
CA ILE A 99 -8.27 -12.90 4.88
C ILE A 99 -7.60 -13.16 6.24
N PHE A 100 -7.64 -14.40 6.71
CA PHE A 100 -7.09 -14.80 8.00
C PHE A 100 -5.56 -14.61 8.07
N VAL A 101 -4.81 -15.14 7.10
CA VAL A 101 -3.34 -15.05 7.11
C VAL A 101 -2.82 -13.63 6.90
N ARG A 102 -3.62 -12.75 6.27
CA ARG A 102 -3.31 -11.32 6.10
C ARG A 102 -3.81 -10.44 7.23
N LYS A 103 -4.57 -10.99 8.19
CA LYS A 103 -5.31 -10.23 9.23
C LYS A 103 -6.13 -9.06 8.66
N ALA A 104 -6.75 -9.26 7.50
CA ALA A 104 -7.57 -8.22 6.87
C ALA A 104 -8.91 -8.06 7.60
N ASP A 105 -9.38 -6.81 7.73
CA ASP A 105 -10.70 -6.48 8.27
C ASP A 105 -11.79 -6.68 7.19
N ALA A 106 -12.04 -7.95 6.84
CA ALA A 106 -13.00 -8.34 5.82
C ALA A 106 -13.73 -9.63 6.22
N ASN A 107 -14.91 -9.86 5.63
CA ASN A 107 -15.73 -11.04 5.93
C ASN A 107 -16.42 -11.57 4.66
N ILE A 108 -15.85 -12.64 4.07
CA ILE A 108 -16.40 -13.27 2.87
C ILE A 108 -17.76 -13.94 3.11
N LEU A 109 -18.01 -14.48 4.30
CA LEU A 109 -19.32 -15.05 4.65
C LEU A 109 -20.41 -13.98 4.65
N HIS A 110 -20.09 -12.78 5.14
CA HIS A 110 -21.03 -11.66 5.10
C HIS A 110 -21.32 -11.22 3.67
N VAL A 111 -20.31 -11.18 2.80
CA VAL A 111 -20.49 -10.91 1.35
C VAL A 111 -21.41 -11.96 0.72
N HIS A 112 -21.18 -13.26 0.98
CA HIS A 112 -22.04 -14.34 0.47
C HIS A 112 -23.47 -14.29 1.03
N ASN A 113 -23.65 -13.92 2.29
CA ASN A 113 -24.98 -13.75 2.88
C ASN A 113 -25.75 -12.59 2.25
N LEU A 114 -25.09 -11.43 2.06
CA LEU A 114 -25.68 -10.30 1.33
C LEU A 114 -26.09 -10.70 -0.09
N HIS A 115 -25.25 -11.48 -0.78
CA HIS A 115 -25.58 -12.00 -2.10
C HIS A 115 -26.83 -12.89 -2.09
N LYS A 116 -26.96 -13.82 -1.13
CA LYS A 116 -28.16 -14.65 -0.96
C LYS A 116 -29.41 -13.83 -0.63
N GLU A 117 -29.28 -12.79 0.20
CA GLU A 117 -30.37 -11.88 0.52
C GLU A 117 -30.85 -11.12 -0.74
N ILE A 118 -29.91 -10.62 -1.56
CA ILE A 118 -30.23 -9.96 -2.84
C ILE A 118 -30.97 -10.93 -3.77
N GLN A 119 -30.50 -12.18 -3.90
CA GLN A 119 -31.17 -13.21 -4.70
C GLN A 119 -32.60 -13.48 -4.21
N SER A 120 -32.79 -13.59 -2.89
CA SER A 120 -34.11 -13.77 -2.28
C SER A 120 -35.05 -12.60 -2.55
N LEU A 121 -34.55 -11.35 -2.46
CA LEU A 121 -35.33 -10.15 -2.76
C LEU A 121 -35.77 -10.10 -4.22
N ILE A 122 -34.85 -10.38 -5.16
CA ILE A 122 -35.16 -10.42 -6.60
C ILE A 122 -36.26 -11.46 -6.86
N HIS A 123 -36.11 -12.67 -6.33
CA HIS A 123 -37.10 -13.73 -6.50
C HIS A 123 -38.48 -13.32 -5.95
N ARG A 124 -38.53 -12.66 -4.78
CA ARG A 124 -39.79 -12.16 -4.20
C ARG A 124 -40.46 -11.09 -5.06
N VAL A 125 -39.69 -10.23 -5.74
CA VAL A 125 -40.23 -9.24 -6.69
C VAL A 125 -40.80 -9.94 -7.92
N GLU A 126 -40.07 -10.91 -8.49
CA GLU A 126 -40.50 -11.67 -9.67
C GLU A 126 -41.78 -12.49 -9.41
N GLU A 127 -41.89 -13.10 -8.23
CA GLU A 127 -43.08 -13.83 -7.80
C GLU A 127 -44.23 -12.91 -7.37
N LYS A 128 -44.09 -11.58 -7.48
CA LYS A 128 -45.06 -10.57 -7.05
C LYS A 128 -45.42 -10.67 -5.56
N LYS A 129 -44.52 -11.23 -4.74
CA LYS A 129 -44.63 -11.32 -3.27
C LYS A 129 -44.08 -10.09 -2.55
N LEU A 130 -43.47 -9.17 -3.30
CA LEU A 130 -42.98 -7.88 -2.82
C LEU A 130 -43.33 -6.82 -3.86
N ASP A 131 -43.77 -5.64 -3.41
CA ASP A 131 -44.00 -4.50 -4.28
C ASP A 131 -42.71 -4.17 -5.06
N PRO A 132 -42.76 -3.99 -6.41
CA PRO A 132 -41.57 -3.74 -7.20
C PRO A 132 -40.76 -2.51 -6.78
N THR A 133 -41.43 -1.41 -6.42
CA THR A 133 -40.75 -0.16 -6.02
C THR A 133 -40.04 -0.34 -4.68
N GLN A 134 -40.73 -0.96 -3.73
CA GLN A 134 -40.14 -1.27 -2.43
C GLN A 134 -39.00 -2.29 -2.51
N GLY A 135 -39.15 -3.30 -3.37
CA GLY A 135 -38.12 -4.30 -3.64
C GLY A 135 -36.87 -3.69 -4.28
N GLU A 136 -37.07 -2.78 -5.23
CA GLU A 136 -35.99 -2.02 -5.88
C GLU A 136 -35.11 -1.28 -4.88
N ASP A 137 -35.72 -0.52 -3.96
CA ASP A 137 -34.96 0.26 -2.99
C ASP A 137 -34.20 -0.64 -1.99
N GLN A 138 -34.80 -1.75 -1.57
CA GLN A 138 -34.10 -2.73 -0.72
C GLN A 138 -32.93 -3.40 -1.44
N ILE A 139 -33.12 -3.80 -2.70
CA ILE A 139 -32.07 -4.41 -3.52
C ILE A 139 -30.91 -3.43 -3.71
N LYS A 140 -31.20 -2.15 -4.04
CA LYS A 140 -30.17 -1.11 -4.19
C LYS A 140 -29.32 -0.96 -2.92
N LEU A 141 -29.95 -0.85 -1.76
CA LEU A 141 -29.24 -0.72 -0.47
C LEU A 141 -28.37 -1.96 -0.19
N LYS A 142 -28.90 -3.16 -0.42
CA LYS A 142 -28.14 -4.41 -0.21
C LYS A 142 -26.98 -4.57 -1.18
N ILE A 143 -27.13 -4.13 -2.43
CA ILE A 143 -26.03 -4.09 -3.40
C ILE A 143 -24.96 -3.11 -2.94
N GLN A 144 -25.35 -1.92 -2.46
CA GLN A 144 -24.38 -0.95 -1.92
C GLN A 144 -23.60 -1.54 -0.74
N ASP A 145 -24.28 -2.24 0.18
CA ASP A 145 -23.64 -2.96 1.27
C ASP A 145 -22.70 -4.06 0.76
N LEU A 146 -23.15 -4.87 -0.22
CA LEU A 146 -22.33 -5.93 -0.84
C LEU A 146 -21.02 -5.35 -1.39
N TYR A 147 -21.10 -4.26 -2.16
CA TYR A 147 -19.94 -3.56 -2.69
C TYR A 147 -19.03 -3.03 -1.57
N ASN A 148 -19.60 -2.38 -0.56
CA ASN A 148 -18.85 -1.83 0.57
C ASN A 148 -18.08 -2.93 1.34
N GLN A 149 -18.66 -4.11 1.50
CA GLN A 149 -17.98 -5.23 2.17
C GLN A 149 -16.96 -5.92 1.24
N ALA A 150 -17.28 -6.10 -0.04
CA ALA A 150 -16.37 -6.69 -1.01
C ALA A 150 -15.12 -5.82 -1.24
N MET A 151 -15.25 -4.48 -1.16
CA MET A 151 -14.12 -3.55 -1.28
C MET A 151 -13.07 -3.72 -0.18
N LYS A 152 -13.46 -4.27 0.99
CA LYS A 152 -12.55 -4.56 2.10
C LYS A 152 -11.73 -5.84 1.89
N LEU A 153 -12.13 -6.70 0.96
CA LEU A 153 -11.41 -7.93 0.66
C LEU A 153 -9.99 -7.59 0.16
N PRO A 154 -8.94 -8.16 0.76
CA PRO A 154 -7.58 -7.96 0.31
C PRO A 154 -7.35 -8.67 -1.04
N ASN A 155 -6.27 -8.30 -1.72
CA ASN A 155 -5.73 -9.08 -2.81
C ASN A 155 -5.32 -10.48 -2.32
N GLN A 156 -5.17 -11.42 -3.25
CA GLN A 156 -4.55 -12.71 -2.96
C GLN A 156 -3.11 -12.49 -2.47
N ALA A 157 -2.60 -13.36 -1.60
CA ALA A 157 -1.18 -13.40 -1.28
C ALA A 157 -0.46 -14.36 -2.23
N HIS A 158 0.74 -14.01 -2.67
CA HIS A 158 1.59 -14.89 -3.46
C HIS A 158 1.90 -16.18 -2.66
N PRO A 159 1.84 -17.38 -3.27
CA PRO A 159 2.07 -18.65 -2.56
C PRO A 159 3.41 -18.73 -1.81
N ASP A 160 4.45 -18.10 -2.35
CA ASP A 160 5.79 -18.04 -1.74
C ASP A 160 5.98 -16.96 -0.66
N SER A 161 5.01 -16.07 -0.44
CA SER A 161 5.09 -15.07 0.62
C SER A 161 5.16 -15.75 2.00
N PRO A 162 6.10 -15.36 2.89
CA PRO A 162 6.15 -15.91 4.23
C PRO A 162 4.82 -15.69 4.97
N ILE A 163 4.39 -16.65 5.79
CA ILE A 163 3.12 -16.54 6.52
C ILE A 163 3.38 -15.96 7.91
N GLY A 164 2.69 -14.88 8.26
CA GLY A 164 2.69 -14.32 9.61
C GLY A 164 2.95 -12.82 9.68
N ARG A 165 3.39 -12.37 10.86
CA ARG A 165 3.72 -10.97 11.19
C ARG A 165 5.08 -10.55 10.64
N GLU A 166 5.39 -9.25 10.69
CA GLU A 166 6.68 -8.66 10.29
C GLU A 166 7.94 -9.45 10.68
N THR A 167 8.00 -10.08 11.86
CA THR A 167 9.16 -10.89 12.29
C THR A 167 9.44 -12.12 11.42
N GLU A 168 8.46 -12.55 10.62
CA GLU A 168 8.57 -13.68 9.70
C GLU A 168 9.08 -13.25 8.31
N ALA A 169 9.42 -11.96 8.12
CA ALA A 169 10.04 -11.47 6.91
C ALA A 169 11.33 -12.25 6.61
N ARG A 170 11.50 -12.66 5.36
CA ARG A 170 12.64 -13.46 4.92
C ARG A 170 13.66 -12.57 4.23
N VAL A 171 14.89 -12.52 4.74
CA VAL A 171 16.02 -11.89 4.02
C VAL A 171 16.31 -12.68 2.76
N ILE A 172 16.14 -12.04 1.60
CA ILE A 172 16.42 -12.67 0.29
C ILE A 172 17.78 -12.26 -0.27
N ARG A 173 18.30 -11.08 0.10
CA ARG A 173 19.61 -10.59 -0.33
C ARG A 173 20.16 -9.56 0.65
N GLU A 174 21.47 -9.59 0.90
CA GLU A 174 22.21 -8.51 1.58
C GLU A 174 23.21 -7.90 0.60
N VAL A 175 23.39 -6.58 0.67
CA VAL A 175 24.24 -5.81 -0.27
C VAL A 175 25.10 -4.81 0.50
N GLY A 176 26.37 -4.69 0.10
CA GLY A 176 27.36 -3.85 0.77
C GLY A 176 27.83 -4.41 2.10
N GLU A 177 28.60 -3.62 2.84
CA GLU A 177 29.17 -3.99 4.14
C GLU A 177 28.89 -2.91 5.18
N LYS A 178 28.70 -3.31 6.45
CA LYS A 178 28.60 -2.37 7.56
C LYS A 178 29.93 -1.62 7.67
N SER A 179 29.88 -0.28 7.55
CA SER A 179 31.08 0.56 7.69
C SER A 179 31.70 0.39 9.08
N GLU A 180 32.92 -0.15 9.17
CA GLU A 180 33.67 -0.24 10.43
C GLU A 180 34.01 1.15 11.00
N LEU A 181 34.07 2.16 10.14
CA LEU A 181 34.34 3.56 10.48
C LEU A 181 33.13 4.26 11.13
N SER A 182 31.95 3.63 11.14
CA SER A 182 30.73 4.20 11.73
C SER A 182 30.68 4.10 13.26
N LEU A 183 31.81 3.85 13.92
CA LEU A 183 31.91 3.79 15.38
C LEU A 183 31.60 5.13 16.07
N SER A 184 31.58 6.24 15.35
CA SER A 184 30.99 7.49 15.86
C SER A 184 29.48 7.50 15.60
N GLN A 185 28.73 7.25 16.66
CA GLN A 185 27.28 7.02 16.74
C GLN A 185 26.43 8.29 16.55
N ARG A 186 26.92 9.29 15.79
CA ARG A 186 26.18 10.55 15.63
C ARG A 186 24.99 10.33 14.71
N SER A 187 23.81 10.63 15.23
CA SER A 187 22.57 10.63 14.46
C SER A 187 22.52 11.81 13.50
N ILE A 188 21.69 11.68 12.46
CA ILE A 188 21.38 12.79 11.56
C ILE A 188 20.83 14.01 12.31
N ASP A 189 20.11 13.80 13.41
CA ASP A 189 19.51 14.88 14.21
C ASP A 189 20.62 15.71 14.89
N GLU A 190 21.63 15.04 15.47
CA GLU A 190 22.78 15.69 16.09
C GLU A 190 23.66 16.39 15.06
N ILE A 191 23.99 15.71 13.95
CA ILE A 191 24.82 16.29 12.87
C ILE A 191 24.12 17.50 12.27
N GLY A 192 22.84 17.35 11.96
CA GLY A 192 22.03 18.38 11.34
C GLY A 192 21.88 19.63 12.20
N THR A 193 21.71 19.45 13.51
CA THR A 193 21.66 20.55 14.49
C THR A 193 23.01 21.26 14.60
N ASP A 194 24.13 20.52 14.69
CA ASP A 194 25.46 21.11 14.80
C ASP A 194 25.89 21.88 13.55
N PHE A 195 25.46 21.39 12.39
CA PHE A 195 25.74 22.01 11.10
C PHE A 195 24.74 23.12 10.75
N ASP A 196 23.71 23.35 11.56
CA ASP A 196 22.62 24.32 11.29
C ASP A 196 21.95 24.03 9.93
N THR A 197 21.62 22.74 9.73
CA THR A 197 21.03 22.18 8.49
C THR A 197 19.71 21.44 8.73
N LEU A 198 19.36 21.12 9.98
CA LEU A 198 18.12 20.44 10.36
C LEU A 198 17.55 21.07 11.62
N LEU A 199 16.23 21.30 11.63
CA LEU A 199 15.48 21.73 12.80
C LEU A 199 14.28 20.79 13.02
N LEU A 200 14.27 20.14 14.19
CA LEU A 200 13.19 19.24 14.65
C LEU A 200 12.49 19.77 15.91
N GLU A 201 13.15 20.65 16.66
CA GLU A 201 12.62 21.21 17.91
C GLU A 201 11.62 22.33 17.66
N ASN A 202 10.68 22.53 18.60
CA ASN A 202 9.70 23.62 18.57
C ASN A 202 8.79 23.67 17.32
N MET A 203 8.65 22.55 16.61
CA MET A 203 7.81 22.45 15.40
C MET A 203 6.32 22.67 15.66
N GLY A 204 5.85 22.46 16.91
CA GLY A 204 4.47 22.69 17.33
C GLY A 204 3.92 24.12 17.06
N GLN A 205 4.80 25.10 16.83
CA GLN A 205 4.40 26.47 16.49
C GLN A 205 4.19 26.71 15.00
N ILE A 206 4.75 25.84 14.15
CA ILE A 206 4.63 25.91 12.69
C ILE A 206 3.65 24.85 12.20
N SER A 207 3.73 23.64 12.74
CA SER A 207 2.98 22.46 12.32
C SER A 207 2.82 21.47 13.49
N PHE A 208 2.42 20.23 13.24
CA PHE A 208 2.30 19.17 14.25
C PHE A 208 3.67 18.69 14.75
N ARG A 209 3.68 17.98 15.89
CA ARG A 209 4.89 17.31 16.42
C ARG A 209 5.36 16.24 15.43
N GLY A 210 6.63 16.30 15.02
CA GLY A 210 7.19 15.41 13.99
C GLY A 210 7.27 16.03 12.59
N ALA A 211 6.98 17.33 12.43
CA ALA A 211 7.43 18.09 11.28
C ALA A 211 8.94 18.39 11.36
N TYR A 212 9.53 18.86 10.27
CA TYR A 212 10.96 19.21 10.20
C TYR A 212 11.21 20.35 9.22
N VAL A 213 12.33 21.05 9.39
CA VAL A 213 12.83 22.03 8.42
C VAL A 213 14.27 21.70 8.05
N LEU A 214 14.57 21.67 6.74
CA LEU A 214 15.92 21.51 6.22
C LEU A 214 16.48 22.88 5.80
N PHE A 215 17.72 23.15 6.18
CA PHE A 215 18.47 24.33 5.77
C PHE A 215 19.70 23.94 4.97
N ASN A 216 20.18 24.88 4.15
CA ASN A 216 21.48 24.83 3.49
C ASN A 216 21.76 23.47 2.82
N ASP A 217 22.76 22.73 3.32
CA ASP A 217 23.25 21.52 2.68
C ASP A 217 22.30 20.33 2.79
N PHE A 218 21.49 20.22 3.85
CA PHE A 218 20.46 19.17 3.89
C PHE A 218 19.30 19.49 2.94
N ALA A 219 18.93 20.76 2.79
CA ALA A 219 17.94 21.19 1.79
C ALA A 219 18.44 21.01 0.34
N ARG A 220 19.76 21.11 0.12
CA ARG A 220 20.39 20.75 -1.16
C ARG A 220 20.46 19.24 -1.36
N LEU A 221 20.74 18.48 -0.30
CA LEU A 221 20.80 17.02 -0.34
C LEU A 221 19.46 16.39 -0.71
N GLU A 222 18.34 16.92 -0.19
CA GLU A 222 17.00 16.50 -0.61
C GLU A 222 16.83 16.62 -2.13
N ARG A 223 17.23 17.77 -2.71
CA ARG A 223 17.17 17.99 -4.16
C ARG A 223 18.13 17.09 -4.93
N ALA A 224 19.33 16.85 -4.39
CA ALA A 224 20.32 15.97 -5.01
C ALA A 224 19.84 14.52 -5.11
N LEU A 225 19.25 14.00 -4.04
CA LEU A 225 18.67 12.65 -4.01
C LEU A 225 17.48 12.51 -4.97
N MET A 226 16.61 13.52 -5.03
CA MET A 226 15.51 13.58 -6.00
C MET A 226 16.03 13.54 -7.43
N TYR A 227 17.00 14.40 -7.76
CA TYR A 227 17.56 14.49 -9.10
C TYR A 227 18.28 13.19 -9.51
N TYR A 228 19.08 12.63 -8.61
CA TYR A 228 19.77 11.36 -8.83
C TYR A 228 18.78 10.21 -9.12
N ALA A 229 17.71 10.09 -8.32
CA ALA A 229 16.69 9.08 -8.56
C ALA A 229 16.05 9.25 -9.95
N PHE A 230 15.63 10.47 -10.31
CA PHE A 230 15.05 10.74 -11.62
C PHE A 230 15.99 10.47 -12.79
N GLN A 231 17.26 10.85 -12.67
CA GLN A 231 18.26 10.56 -13.70
C GLN A 231 18.40 9.04 -13.90
N LYS A 232 18.46 8.28 -12.81
CA LYS A 232 18.54 6.82 -12.87
C LYS A 232 17.29 6.21 -13.52
N LEU A 233 16.10 6.62 -13.09
CA LEU A 233 14.83 6.12 -13.63
C LEU A 233 14.66 6.45 -15.12
N THR A 234 15.11 7.63 -15.56
CA THR A 234 15.12 8.00 -16.99
C THR A 234 15.95 7.01 -17.81
N ASN A 235 17.11 6.58 -17.31
CA ASN A 235 17.95 5.58 -17.97
C ASN A 235 17.30 4.18 -18.02
N TYR A 236 16.36 3.88 -17.11
CA TYR A 236 15.54 2.66 -17.12
C TYR A 236 14.24 2.80 -17.94
N GLY A 237 14.08 3.91 -18.67
CA GLY A 237 12.94 4.14 -19.58
C GLY A 237 11.66 4.60 -18.88
N PHE A 238 11.76 5.14 -17.65
CA PHE A 238 10.60 5.72 -16.98
C PHE A 238 10.24 7.08 -17.58
N LYS A 239 8.95 7.28 -17.82
CA LYS A 239 8.40 8.59 -18.17
C LYS A 239 8.18 9.40 -16.89
N MET A 240 8.80 10.58 -16.85
CA MET A 240 8.66 11.51 -15.73
C MET A 240 7.30 12.21 -15.76
N VAL A 241 6.61 12.22 -14.63
CA VAL A 241 5.28 12.84 -14.48
C VAL A 241 5.27 13.72 -13.23
N SER A 242 4.66 14.89 -13.33
CA SER A 242 4.30 15.73 -12.18
C SER A 242 2.80 15.57 -11.93
N VAL A 243 2.43 15.28 -10.69
CA VAL A 243 1.06 14.91 -10.29
C VAL A 243 0.58 15.77 -9.12
N PRO A 244 -0.74 15.97 -8.96
CA PRO A 244 -1.28 16.68 -7.80
C PRO A 244 -1.17 15.85 -6.52
N ASP A 245 -0.93 16.52 -5.39
CA ASP A 245 -0.92 15.90 -4.05
C ASP A 245 -2.31 15.83 -3.40
N ILE A 246 -3.23 16.68 -3.84
CA ILE A 246 -4.64 16.68 -3.42
C ILE A 246 -5.44 15.87 -4.43
N ILE A 247 -5.97 14.74 -4.00
CA ILE A 247 -6.68 13.80 -4.88
C ILE A 247 -8.03 13.39 -4.31
N HIS A 248 -8.91 12.90 -5.17
CA HIS A 248 -10.19 12.36 -4.75
C HIS A 248 -10.00 11.18 -3.80
N ARG A 249 -10.78 11.19 -2.72
CA ARG A 249 -10.81 10.11 -1.71
C ARG A 249 -11.00 8.72 -2.34
N GLY A 250 -11.87 8.59 -3.33
CA GLY A 250 -12.15 7.31 -4.00
C GLY A 250 -10.94 6.72 -4.73
N ILE A 251 -9.98 7.55 -5.16
CA ILE A 251 -8.72 7.07 -5.78
C ILE A 251 -7.84 6.41 -4.73
N ILE A 252 -7.72 7.01 -3.54
CA ILE A 252 -6.97 6.45 -2.40
C ILE A 252 -7.55 5.10 -1.98
N GLU A 253 -8.88 5.03 -1.85
CA GLU A 253 -9.60 3.79 -1.52
C GLU A 253 -9.41 2.72 -2.60
N SER A 254 -9.41 3.12 -3.87
CA SER A 254 -9.16 2.23 -5.00
C SER A 254 -7.74 1.66 -5.02
N CYS A 255 -6.78 2.39 -4.45
CA CYS A 255 -5.41 1.90 -4.26
C CYS A 255 -5.25 0.96 -3.05
N GLY A 256 -6.32 0.73 -2.28
CA GLY A 256 -6.32 -0.17 -1.13
C GLY A 256 -6.02 0.52 0.21
N PHE A 257 -6.12 1.85 0.28
CA PHE A 257 -5.90 2.60 1.51
C PHE A 257 -7.23 3.04 2.14
N PRO A 258 -7.55 2.58 3.36
CA PRO A 258 -8.76 3.00 4.05
C PRO A 258 -8.65 4.47 4.45
N THR A 259 -9.68 5.25 4.13
CA THR A 259 -9.73 6.69 4.45
C THR A 259 -10.60 6.99 5.68
N GLN A 260 -11.43 6.03 6.10
CA GLN A 260 -12.31 6.12 7.27
C GLN A 260 -11.79 5.26 8.43
N GLY A 261 -12.26 5.58 9.64
CA GLY A 261 -11.94 4.84 10.87
C GLY A 261 -11.11 5.66 11.86
N LYS A 262 -11.08 5.22 13.13
CA LYS A 262 -10.46 5.95 14.25
C LYS A 262 -8.94 6.13 14.15
N ARG A 263 -8.27 5.44 13.21
CA ARG A 263 -6.80 5.44 13.03
C ARG A 263 -6.39 5.55 11.56
N THR A 264 -7.16 6.31 10.77
CA THR A 264 -6.82 6.56 9.36
C THR A 264 -5.45 7.23 9.24
N GLN A 265 -4.67 6.81 8.25
CA GLN A 265 -3.37 7.42 7.91
C GLN A 265 -3.52 8.60 6.93
N VAL A 266 -4.74 8.89 6.49
CA VAL A 266 -5.03 9.83 5.41
C VAL A 266 -5.56 11.15 5.99
N TYR A 267 -4.91 12.26 5.65
CA TYR A 267 -5.44 13.59 5.93
C TYR A 267 -6.57 13.93 4.95
N GLN A 268 -7.72 14.33 5.48
CA GLN A 268 -8.88 14.75 4.71
C GLN A 268 -8.98 16.27 4.73
N LEU A 269 -9.39 16.86 3.61
CA LEU A 269 -9.60 18.31 3.51
C LEU A 269 -11.07 18.62 3.79
N ASP A 270 -11.30 19.62 4.65
CA ASP A 270 -12.62 20.12 4.96
C ASP A 270 -12.94 21.33 4.07
N TYR A 271 -13.74 21.08 3.02
CA TYR A 271 -14.24 22.12 2.11
C TYR A 271 -15.76 22.27 2.17
N GLY A 272 -16.46 21.57 3.08
CA GLY A 272 -17.91 21.41 3.02
C GLY A 272 -18.37 20.35 2.01
N GLU A 273 -19.55 19.78 2.22
CA GLU A 273 -20.02 18.60 1.45
C GLU A 273 -20.21 18.85 -0.05
N GLU A 274 -20.42 20.11 -0.44
CA GLU A 274 -20.73 20.53 -1.83
C GLU A 274 -19.53 20.50 -2.78
N PHE A 275 -18.30 20.58 -2.26
CA PHE A 275 -17.09 20.59 -3.08
C PHE A 275 -16.49 19.19 -3.31
N GLY A 276 -17.06 18.15 -2.71
CA GLY A 276 -16.58 16.78 -2.83
C GLY A 276 -15.52 16.38 -1.80
N ARG A 277 -15.17 15.08 -1.77
CA ARG A 277 -14.27 14.50 -0.76
C ARG A 277 -12.84 14.39 -1.30
N TYR A 278 -11.99 15.31 -0.88
CA TYR A 278 -10.55 15.32 -1.21
C TYR A 278 -9.68 14.96 -0.02
N CYS A 279 -8.51 14.41 -0.33
CA CYS A 279 -7.52 13.98 0.64
C CYS A 279 -6.12 14.32 0.15
N LEU A 280 -5.18 14.47 1.08
CA LEU A 280 -3.76 14.52 0.77
C LEU A 280 -3.24 13.09 0.52
N ALA A 281 -2.50 12.90 -0.55
CA ALA A 281 -1.95 11.60 -0.92
C ALA A 281 -0.81 11.19 0.01
N GLY A 282 -0.80 9.92 0.45
CA GLY A 282 0.32 9.33 1.19
C GLY A 282 1.50 8.91 0.33
N THR A 283 1.35 9.04 -1.00
CA THR A 283 2.33 8.75 -2.05
C THR A 283 1.82 9.16 -3.43
N SER A 284 2.71 9.52 -4.35
CA SER A 284 2.39 9.78 -5.77
C SER A 284 1.86 8.57 -6.54
N GLU A 285 2.07 7.33 -6.07
CA GLU A 285 1.40 6.10 -6.56
C GLU A 285 -0.09 6.32 -6.78
N MET A 286 -0.78 6.92 -5.80
CA MET A 286 -2.24 7.09 -5.84
C MET A 286 -2.64 8.05 -6.97
N ALA A 287 -1.89 9.14 -7.16
CA ALA A 287 -2.16 10.09 -8.23
C ALA A 287 -1.78 9.52 -9.61
N LEU A 288 -0.70 8.72 -9.70
CA LEU A 288 -0.33 8.00 -10.92
C LEU A 288 -1.37 6.94 -11.29
N ALA A 289 -1.88 6.17 -10.33
CA ALA A 289 -2.97 5.22 -10.57
C ALA A 289 -4.25 5.96 -11.00
N GLY A 290 -4.58 7.08 -10.34
CA GLY A 290 -5.70 7.96 -10.70
C GLY A 290 -5.60 8.54 -12.11
N LEU A 291 -4.39 8.91 -12.56
CA LEU A 291 -4.12 9.39 -13.93
C LEU A 291 -4.50 8.35 -14.99
N LEU A 292 -4.40 7.06 -14.68
CA LEU A 292 -4.68 5.97 -15.61
C LEU A 292 -6.12 5.43 -15.50
N LYS A 293 -6.94 6.00 -14.59
CA LYS A 293 -8.32 5.57 -14.37
C LYS A 293 -9.11 5.61 -15.70
N HIS A 294 -9.81 4.52 -16.02
CA HIS A 294 -10.59 4.32 -17.25
C HIS A 294 -9.80 4.26 -18.57
N ASN A 295 -8.46 4.14 -18.52
CA ASN A 295 -7.68 3.95 -19.74
C ASN A 295 -7.60 2.48 -20.13
N THR A 296 -7.65 2.23 -21.45
CA THR A 296 -7.38 0.93 -22.07
C THR A 296 -6.18 1.08 -22.99
N PHE A 297 -5.11 0.32 -22.73
CA PHE A 297 -3.86 0.36 -23.48
C PHE A 297 -3.84 -0.70 -24.58
N ARG A 298 -2.98 -0.53 -25.59
CA ARG A 298 -2.61 -1.62 -26.48
C ARG A 298 -1.49 -2.45 -25.84
N LYS A 299 -1.43 -3.75 -26.13
CA LYS A 299 -0.41 -4.64 -25.55
C LYS A 299 1.02 -4.18 -25.84
N ASP A 300 1.28 -3.61 -27.03
CA ASP A 300 2.58 -3.08 -27.45
C ASP A 300 3.00 -1.78 -26.72
N GLU A 301 2.10 -1.16 -25.97
CA GLU A 301 2.37 -0.01 -25.11
C GLU A 301 2.81 -0.42 -23.70
N LEU A 302 2.80 -1.73 -23.40
CA LEU A 302 3.18 -2.30 -22.12
C LEU A 302 4.58 -2.95 -22.19
N PRO A 303 5.40 -2.86 -21.12
CA PRO A 303 5.09 -2.22 -19.85
C PRO A 303 5.18 -0.69 -19.89
N LEU A 304 4.13 -0.02 -19.39
CA LEU A 304 4.17 1.42 -19.13
C LEU A 304 4.92 1.66 -17.83
N LYS A 305 5.93 2.55 -17.85
CA LYS A 305 6.75 2.91 -16.68
C LYS A 305 6.65 4.41 -16.40
N LEU A 306 6.08 4.80 -15.27
CA LEU A 306 5.91 6.19 -14.85
C LEU A 306 6.68 6.46 -13.56
N ALA A 307 7.27 7.64 -13.44
CA ALA A 307 7.93 8.07 -12.22
C ALA A 307 7.49 9.48 -11.82
N ALA A 308 7.23 9.69 -10.53
CA ALA A 308 6.83 10.99 -10.00
C ALA A 308 7.45 11.26 -8.63
N CYS A 309 7.87 12.51 -8.42
CA CYS A 309 8.26 13.02 -7.12
C CYS A 309 7.12 13.84 -6.55
N SER A 310 6.78 13.62 -5.28
CA SER A 310 5.74 14.40 -4.62
C SER A 310 5.96 14.51 -3.12
N ARG A 311 5.21 15.42 -2.50
CA ARG A 311 5.06 15.46 -1.05
C ARG A 311 4.08 14.37 -0.62
N CYS A 312 4.46 13.59 0.38
CA CYS A 312 3.71 12.47 0.91
C CYS A 312 3.21 12.82 2.31
N TYR A 313 1.90 12.68 2.55
CA TYR A 313 1.25 13.06 3.79
C TYR A 313 0.68 11.83 4.50
N ARG A 314 1.15 11.54 5.72
CA ARG A 314 0.73 10.38 6.52
C ARG A 314 0.45 10.80 7.95
N ALA A 315 -0.72 10.46 8.48
CA ALA A 315 -1.11 10.91 9.81
C ALA A 315 -0.37 10.20 10.96
N GLU A 316 0.32 9.08 10.70
CA GLU A 316 1.18 8.33 11.64
C GLU A 316 0.52 8.08 13.01
N VAL A 317 -0.82 7.88 13.02
CA VAL A 317 -1.67 7.77 14.23
C VAL A 317 -1.37 6.52 15.07
N ALA A 318 -0.51 5.62 14.58
CA ALA A 318 -0.03 4.46 15.31
C ALA A 318 1.27 4.82 16.05
N GLY A 319 1.13 5.30 17.29
CA GLY A 319 2.23 5.69 18.16
C GLY A 319 3.33 4.63 18.21
N GLY A 320 4.50 5.00 17.69
CA GLY A 320 5.71 4.18 17.67
C GLY A 320 6.85 4.91 18.37
N LYS A 321 7.85 4.17 18.84
CA LYS A 321 9.02 4.65 19.61
C LYS A 321 9.97 5.61 18.85
N SER A 322 9.59 6.10 17.68
CA SER A 322 10.43 6.93 16.79
C SER A 322 9.92 8.36 16.57
N GLU A 323 8.87 8.76 17.31
CA GLU A 323 8.40 10.15 17.34
C GLU A 323 9.56 11.12 17.63
N GLY A 324 9.72 12.14 16.78
CA GLY A 324 10.74 13.20 16.96
C GLY A 324 12.06 13.00 16.21
N SER A 325 12.19 12.00 15.33
CA SER A 325 13.36 11.85 14.44
C SER A 325 12.96 11.98 12.96
N LEU A 326 13.91 12.38 12.10
CA LEU A 326 13.67 12.52 10.65
C LEU A 326 13.21 11.21 9.96
N TYR A 327 13.39 10.06 10.61
CA TYR A 327 13.04 8.74 10.08
C TYR A 327 11.53 8.50 9.93
N ARG A 328 10.70 9.02 10.85
CA ARG A 328 9.24 8.89 10.81
C ARG A 328 8.60 10.25 11.05
N VAL A 329 8.09 10.82 9.96
CA VAL A 329 7.54 12.17 9.87
C VAL A 329 6.23 12.09 9.09
N HIS A 330 5.31 13.01 9.38
CA HIS A 330 3.99 12.98 8.72
C HIS A 330 4.01 13.57 7.31
N GLU A 331 5.07 14.28 6.94
CA GLU A 331 5.20 14.91 5.63
C GLU A 331 6.59 14.67 5.08
N PHE A 332 6.75 14.02 3.92
CA PHE A 332 8.09 13.78 3.34
C PHE A 332 8.11 13.74 1.81
N THR A 333 9.30 13.92 1.22
CA THR A 333 9.46 13.89 -0.24
C THR A 333 9.77 12.46 -0.65
N LYS A 334 9.06 11.94 -1.65
CA LYS A 334 9.31 10.61 -2.19
C LYS A 334 9.36 10.64 -3.71
N VAL A 335 10.33 9.92 -4.28
CA VAL A 335 10.32 9.55 -5.70
C VAL A 335 9.74 8.15 -5.85
N GLU A 336 8.68 8.04 -6.63
CA GLU A 336 7.93 6.81 -6.86
C GLU A 336 8.07 6.29 -8.28
N MET A 337 8.13 4.97 -8.42
CA MET A 337 7.93 4.21 -9.65
C MET A 337 6.54 3.60 -9.66
N PHE A 338 5.84 3.70 -10.79
CA PHE A 338 4.57 3.05 -11.04
C PHE A 338 4.60 2.38 -12.41
N CYS A 339 4.29 1.10 -12.46
CA CYS A 339 4.31 0.32 -13.69
C CYS A 339 2.95 -0.31 -13.97
N VAL A 340 2.61 -0.42 -15.26
CA VAL A 340 1.46 -1.18 -15.75
C VAL A 340 1.96 -2.23 -16.73
N THR A 341 1.51 -3.47 -16.56
CA THR A 341 1.94 -4.65 -17.33
C THR A 341 0.73 -5.45 -17.79
N SER A 342 0.91 -6.34 -18.77
CA SER A 342 -0.12 -7.35 -19.11
C SER A 342 -0.29 -8.35 -17.96
N ASP A 343 -1.44 -9.03 -17.90
CA ASP A 343 -1.73 -10.10 -16.93
C ASP A 343 -1.20 -11.47 -17.37
N GLU A 344 -0.28 -11.50 -18.33
CA GLU A 344 0.37 -12.72 -18.78
C GLU A 344 1.22 -13.35 -17.65
N PRO A 345 1.20 -14.69 -17.50
CA PRO A 345 1.92 -15.37 -16.42
C PRO A 345 3.40 -14.96 -16.34
N GLY A 346 3.81 -14.52 -15.15
CA GLY A 346 5.20 -14.14 -14.85
C GLY A 346 5.62 -12.73 -15.30
N VAL A 347 4.84 -12.03 -16.13
CA VAL A 347 5.22 -10.67 -16.61
C VAL A 347 5.25 -9.66 -15.47
N SER A 348 4.22 -9.63 -14.62
CA SER A 348 4.20 -8.74 -13.45
C SER A 348 5.24 -9.14 -12.41
N ASP A 349 5.50 -10.43 -12.21
CA ASP A 349 6.53 -10.87 -11.25
C ASP A 349 7.93 -10.45 -11.71
N LYS A 350 8.21 -10.55 -13.02
CA LYS A 350 9.44 -10.04 -13.60
C LYS A 350 9.58 -8.52 -13.44
N MET A 351 8.50 -7.76 -13.61
CA MET A 351 8.51 -6.32 -13.37
C MET A 351 8.80 -5.97 -11.90
N LEU A 352 8.29 -6.76 -10.95
CA LEU A 352 8.63 -6.58 -9.53
C LEU A 352 10.13 -6.78 -9.28
N GLU A 353 10.73 -7.82 -9.87
CA GLU A 353 12.18 -8.03 -9.81
C GLU A 353 12.96 -6.87 -10.42
N ASP A 354 12.52 -6.35 -11.56
CA ASP A 354 13.16 -5.21 -12.23
C ASP A 354 13.11 -3.95 -11.36
N ILE A 355 11.96 -3.66 -10.72
CA ILE A 355 11.83 -2.56 -9.74
C ILE A 355 12.81 -2.74 -8.58
N VAL A 356 12.90 -3.94 -7.99
CA VAL A 356 13.81 -4.24 -6.88
C VAL A 356 15.28 -4.11 -7.29
N ASN A 357 15.62 -4.49 -8.52
CA ASN A 357 16.98 -4.31 -9.05
C ASN A 357 17.33 -2.83 -9.24
N ILE A 358 16.39 -2.01 -9.76
CA ILE A 358 16.58 -0.55 -9.86
C ILE A 358 16.82 0.06 -8.47
N GLN A 359 16.03 -0.33 -7.47
CA GLN A 359 16.23 0.11 -6.08
C GLN A 359 17.59 -0.33 -5.54
N THR A 360 18.00 -1.55 -5.83
CA THR A 360 19.31 -2.09 -5.44
C THR A 360 20.44 -1.26 -6.03
N ASP A 361 20.38 -0.94 -7.33
CA ASP A 361 21.39 -0.12 -8.01
C ASP A 361 21.45 1.29 -7.41
N LEU A 362 20.28 1.91 -7.18
CA LEU A 362 20.16 3.24 -6.57
C LEU A 362 20.92 3.31 -5.24
N PHE A 363 20.68 2.36 -4.33
CA PHE A 363 21.26 2.37 -2.99
C PHE A 363 22.71 1.88 -2.95
N SER A 364 23.08 0.94 -3.84
CA SER A 364 24.46 0.45 -3.94
C SER A 364 25.42 1.55 -4.42
N GLU A 365 25.01 2.35 -5.40
CA GLU A 365 25.80 3.48 -5.91
C GLU A 365 25.93 4.65 -4.92
N LEU A 366 25.01 4.73 -3.95
CA LEU A 366 25.12 5.63 -2.79
C LEU A 366 26.02 5.07 -1.68
N GLY A 367 26.53 3.84 -1.83
CA GLY A 367 27.40 3.18 -0.86
C GLY A 367 26.68 2.74 0.42
N LEU A 368 25.35 2.50 0.35
CA LEU A 368 24.59 2.03 1.50
C LEU A 368 24.73 0.52 1.67
N HIS A 369 24.76 0.08 2.93
CA HIS A 369 24.58 -1.32 3.27
C HIS A 369 23.11 -1.59 3.61
N PHE A 370 22.51 -2.55 2.93
CA PHE A 370 21.09 -2.84 3.07
C PHE A 370 20.76 -4.31 2.86
N ARG A 371 19.56 -4.70 3.28
CA ARG A 371 18.97 -6.01 3.06
C ARG A 371 17.63 -5.88 2.35
N ILE A 372 17.33 -6.87 1.52
CA ILE A 372 16.06 -7.00 0.82
C ILE A 372 15.27 -8.10 1.51
N LEU A 373 14.02 -7.80 1.84
CA LEU A 373 13.11 -8.67 2.57
C LEU A 373 11.94 -9.08 1.69
N ASP A 374 11.57 -10.36 1.72
CA ASP A 374 10.28 -10.85 1.24
C ASP A 374 9.28 -10.76 2.39
N MET A 375 8.27 -9.90 2.21
CA MET A 375 7.40 -9.48 3.29
C MET A 375 6.30 -10.51 3.55
N PRO A 376 5.99 -10.77 4.83
CA PRO A 376 5.05 -11.80 5.21
C PRO A 376 3.60 -11.34 4.99
N THR A 377 2.66 -12.28 5.01
CA THR A 377 1.25 -12.05 4.64
C THR A 377 0.55 -10.92 5.41
N GLU A 378 0.89 -10.70 6.69
CA GLU A 378 0.29 -9.61 7.48
C GLU A 378 0.82 -8.21 7.10
N GLU A 379 1.94 -8.12 6.38
CA GLU A 379 2.60 -6.87 5.96
C GLU A 379 2.35 -6.51 4.49
N LEU A 380 1.49 -7.26 3.79
CA LEU A 380 1.15 -7.01 2.38
C LEU A 380 0.10 -5.89 2.19
N GLY A 381 -0.51 -5.39 3.26
CA GLY A 381 -1.63 -4.45 3.18
C GLY A 381 -2.85 -5.04 2.46
N LEU A 382 -3.70 -4.20 1.85
CA LEU A 382 -4.85 -4.69 1.07
C LEU A 382 -4.50 -4.98 -0.39
N SER A 383 -3.62 -4.21 -1.02
CA SER A 383 -3.43 -4.25 -2.48
C SER A 383 -2.33 -5.20 -2.96
N ALA A 384 -1.26 -5.42 -2.19
CA ALA A 384 -0.12 -6.19 -2.68
C ALA A 384 -0.42 -7.69 -2.76
N TYR A 385 -0.16 -8.28 -3.92
CA TYR A 385 -0.04 -9.71 -4.13
C TYR A 385 1.29 -10.25 -3.59
N ARG A 386 2.38 -9.53 -3.88
CA ARG A 386 3.73 -9.77 -3.33
C ARG A 386 4.41 -8.45 -3.02
N LYS A 387 5.20 -8.39 -1.96
CA LYS A 387 5.90 -7.17 -1.53
C LYS A 387 7.33 -7.47 -1.11
N HIS A 388 8.26 -6.65 -1.58
CA HIS A 388 9.64 -6.65 -1.13
C HIS A 388 9.97 -5.31 -0.49
N ASP A 389 10.55 -5.33 0.71
CA ASP A 389 11.06 -4.13 1.36
C ASP A 389 12.59 -4.11 1.33
N ILE A 390 13.16 -2.92 1.30
CA ILE A 390 14.61 -2.71 1.44
C ILE A 390 14.86 -1.91 2.70
N GLU A 391 15.65 -2.48 3.59
CA GLU A 391 16.07 -1.84 4.83
C GLU A 391 17.57 -1.54 4.81
N ALA A 392 17.93 -0.29 5.05
CA ALA A 392 19.32 0.14 5.16
C ALA A 392 19.79 0.14 6.61
N TRP A 393 21.06 -0.21 6.81
CA TRP A 393 21.72 -0.10 8.10
C TRP A 393 21.83 1.38 8.52
N MET A 394 21.41 1.68 9.74
CA MET A 394 21.47 3.02 10.35
C MET A 394 22.43 2.96 11.55
N PRO A 395 23.69 3.39 11.37
CA PRO A 395 24.74 3.23 12.37
C PRO A 395 24.46 3.81 13.75
N ALA A 396 23.80 4.99 13.85
CA ALA A 396 23.64 5.67 15.13
C ALA A 396 22.77 4.86 16.10
N LYS A 397 21.71 4.24 15.59
CA LYS A 397 20.78 3.40 16.35
C LYS A 397 21.04 1.90 16.20
N GLN A 398 22.02 1.50 15.40
CA GLN A 398 22.44 0.12 15.15
C GLN A 398 21.29 -0.83 14.76
N PHE A 399 20.45 -0.38 13.82
CA PHE A 399 19.33 -1.17 13.32
C PHE A 399 19.20 -1.03 11.80
N TYR A 400 18.44 -1.94 11.18
CA TYR A 400 18.01 -1.80 9.80
C TYR A 400 16.67 -1.06 9.77
N GLY A 401 16.59 0.03 9.00
CA GLY A 401 15.37 0.77 8.78
C GLY A 401 14.94 0.72 7.32
N GLU A 402 13.66 0.42 7.07
CA GLU A 402 13.03 0.44 5.74
C GLU A 402 13.25 1.78 5.05
N ILE A 403 13.94 1.78 3.90
CA ILE A 403 14.15 2.96 3.04
C ILE A 403 13.35 2.89 1.74
N SER A 404 12.80 1.73 1.41
CA SER A 404 12.06 1.49 0.18
C SER A 404 11.18 0.24 0.28
N SER A 405 10.16 0.20 -0.57
CA SER A 405 9.26 -0.93 -0.76
C SER A 405 8.91 -1.07 -2.24
N ALA A 406 8.56 -2.28 -2.67
CA ALA A 406 8.08 -2.59 -4.02
C ALA A 406 6.96 -3.62 -3.94
N SER A 407 5.86 -3.39 -4.66
CA SER A 407 4.69 -4.26 -4.62
C SER A 407 4.21 -4.63 -6.02
N ASN A 408 3.93 -5.92 -6.23
CA ASN A 408 3.06 -6.36 -7.31
C ASN A 408 1.64 -6.35 -6.79
N CYS A 409 0.74 -5.56 -7.39
CA CYS A 409 -0.66 -5.45 -6.98
C CYS A 409 -1.62 -6.27 -7.86
N SER A 410 -1.09 -7.07 -8.80
CA SER A 410 -1.87 -7.79 -9.81
C SER A 410 -2.99 -6.91 -10.37
N ASP A 411 -4.21 -7.43 -10.48
CA ASP A 411 -5.36 -6.69 -10.99
C ASP A 411 -6.16 -5.95 -9.90
N PHE A 412 -5.66 -5.86 -8.66
CA PHE A 412 -6.40 -5.28 -7.54
C PHE A 412 -6.79 -3.82 -7.78
N GLN A 413 -5.81 -2.99 -8.16
CA GLN A 413 -6.02 -1.56 -8.40
C GLN A 413 -6.67 -1.33 -9.76
N SER A 414 -6.27 -2.11 -10.77
CA SER A 414 -6.79 -1.97 -12.13
C SER A 414 -8.28 -2.31 -12.23
N ARG A 415 -8.77 -3.31 -11.48
CA ARG A 415 -10.21 -3.57 -11.33
C ARG A 415 -10.95 -2.43 -10.66
N ARG A 416 -10.33 -1.77 -9.68
CA ARG A 416 -10.94 -0.65 -8.95
C ARG A 416 -10.96 0.65 -9.75
N LEU A 417 -9.97 0.83 -10.63
CA LEU A 417 -9.78 2.05 -11.43
C LEU A 417 -10.11 1.87 -12.92
N HIS A 418 -10.53 0.69 -13.35
CA HIS A 418 -10.74 0.35 -14.76
C HIS A 418 -9.51 0.58 -15.64
N ILE A 419 -8.37 0.05 -15.23
CA ILE A 419 -7.13 0.09 -16.01
C ILE A 419 -7.03 -1.21 -16.81
N LYS A 420 -7.15 -1.13 -18.13
CA LYS A 420 -7.25 -2.30 -19.00
C LYS A 420 -6.21 -2.28 -20.11
N TYR A 421 -6.08 -3.39 -20.82
CA TYR A 421 -5.40 -3.45 -22.10
C TYR A 421 -6.11 -4.40 -23.07
N ILE A 422 -5.88 -4.22 -24.35
CA ILE A 422 -6.37 -5.12 -25.41
C ILE A 422 -5.26 -6.13 -25.71
N ASP A 423 -5.58 -7.42 -25.59
CA ASP A 423 -4.64 -8.50 -25.88
C ASP A 423 -4.56 -8.84 -27.39
N ASP A 424 -3.71 -9.81 -27.75
CA ASP A 424 -3.52 -10.23 -29.14
C ASP A 424 -4.78 -10.86 -29.78
N ASN A 425 -5.74 -11.30 -28.95
CA ASN A 425 -7.03 -11.83 -29.39
C ASN A 425 -8.12 -10.75 -29.46
N THR A 426 -7.75 -9.48 -29.33
CA THR A 426 -8.65 -8.31 -29.30
C THR A 426 -9.61 -8.29 -28.10
N GLU A 427 -9.30 -9.02 -27.03
CA GLU A 427 -10.08 -9.02 -25.79
C GLU A 427 -9.57 -7.97 -24.80
N GLU A 428 -10.50 -7.27 -24.15
CA GLU A 428 -10.16 -6.37 -23.04
C GLU A 428 -9.85 -7.17 -21.77
N ARG A 429 -8.65 -6.96 -21.22
CA ARG A 429 -8.18 -7.58 -19.98
C ARG A 429 -7.79 -6.52 -18.97
N PHE A 430 -7.92 -6.84 -17.68
CA PHE A 430 -7.40 -5.97 -16.63
C PHE A 430 -5.88 -6.06 -16.60
N ALA A 431 -5.20 -4.92 -16.61
CA ALA A 431 -3.76 -4.88 -16.50
C ALA A 431 -3.30 -5.21 -15.08
N HIS A 432 -2.03 -5.59 -14.92
CA HIS A 432 -1.39 -5.67 -13.62
C HIS A 432 -0.68 -4.36 -13.28
N THR A 433 -0.85 -3.86 -12.06
CA THR A 433 -0.16 -2.65 -11.57
C THR A 433 0.93 -3.00 -10.56
N LEU A 434 2.02 -2.24 -10.61
CA LEU A 434 3.12 -2.35 -9.67
C LEU A 434 3.57 -0.97 -9.21
N ASN A 435 4.05 -0.90 -7.98
CA ASN A 435 4.64 0.31 -7.41
C ASN A 435 5.99 0.00 -6.77
N GLY A 436 6.82 1.03 -6.67
CA GLY A 436 8.13 0.92 -6.02
C GLY A 436 8.66 2.27 -5.59
N THR A 437 9.07 2.38 -4.33
CA THR A 437 9.73 3.57 -3.82
C THR A 437 11.15 3.64 -4.38
N ALA A 438 11.45 4.59 -5.25
CA ALA A 438 12.83 4.79 -5.70
C ALA A 438 13.66 5.52 -4.64
N MET A 439 13.06 6.49 -3.94
CA MET A 439 13.77 7.30 -2.95
C MET A 439 12.80 7.88 -1.92
N ALA A 440 12.74 7.31 -0.71
CA ALA A 440 12.10 7.96 0.44
C ALA A 440 13.12 8.88 1.13
N ILE A 441 13.11 10.16 0.76
CA ILE A 441 14.25 11.05 0.99
C ILE A 441 14.66 11.16 2.47
N PRO A 442 13.76 11.36 3.46
CA PRO A 442 14.19 11.48 4.86
C PRO A 442 14.93 10.25 5.37
N ARG A 443 14.43 9.05 5.07
CA ARG A 443 15.05 7.80 5.54
C ARG A 443 16.37 7.50 4.84
N VAL A 444 16.46 7.80 3.54
CA VAL A 444 17.72 7.67 2.79
C VAL A 444 18.74 8.71 3.26
N MET A 445 18.32 9.95 3.56
CA MET A 445 19.19 10.96 4.16
C MET A 445 19.75 10.48 5.50
N THR A 446 18.91 9.91 6.37
CA THR A 446 19.35 9.31 7.65
C THR A 446 20.43 8.26 7.42
N ALA A 447 20.17 7.25 6.58
CA ALA A 447 21.13 6.18 6.31
C ALA A 447 22.44 6.73 5.69
N LEU A 448 22.33 7.65 4.73
CA LEU A 448 23.46 8.21 4.00
C LEU A 448 24.36 9.07 4.90
N ILE A 449 23.77 9.98 5.67
CA ILE A 449 24.52 10.91 6.53
C ILE A 449 25.22 10.15 7.65
N GLU A 450 24.52 9.22 8.31
CA GLU A 450 25.11 8.43 9.40
C GLU A 450 26.22 7.50 8.89
N THR A 451 26.02 6.86 7.73
CA THR A 451 27.03 5.97 7.11
C THR A 451 28.28 6.73 6.67
N ASN A 452 28.11 7.96 6.19
CA ASN A 452 29.18 8.76 5.61
C ASN A 452 29.78 9.82 6.55
N TRP A 453 29.35 9.84 7.82
CA TRP A 453 29.94 10.71 8.83
C TRP A 453 31.41 10.34 9.09
N LYS A 454 32.27 11.36 9.12
CA LYS A 454 33.71 11.26 9.38
C LYS A 454 34.02 12.07 10.65
N PRO A 455 34.27 11.40 11.80
CA PRO A 455 34.53 12.09 13.05
C PRO A 455 35.82 12.91 12.97
N ASN A 456 36.84 12.36 12.28
CA ASN A 456 38.07 13.08 11.99
C ASN A 456 37.78 14.14 10.93
N GLY A 457 37.65 15.40 11.37
CA GLY A 457 37.34 16.55 10.53
C GLY A 457 35.89 17.06 10.62
N GLU A 458 35.03 16.44 11.44
CA GLU A 458 33.63 16.81 11.65
C GLU A 458 32.89 17.11 10.33
N GLN A 459 32.79 16.10 9.46
CA GLN A 459 32.26 16.24 8.10
C GLN A 459 31.50 15.00 7.63
N VAL A 460 30.64 15.15 6.63
CA VAL A 460 29.90 14.04 6.00
C VAL A 460 30.37 13.90 4.56
N TYR A 461 30.87 12.73 4.17
CA TYR A 461 31.23 12.47 2.77
C TYR A 461 29.99 12.43 1.87
N ILE A 462 30.09 13.03 0.68
CA ILE A 462 29.03 13.09 -0.31
C ILE A 462 29.32 12.02 -1.39
N PRO A 463 28.46 11.01 -1.57
CA PRO A 463 28.61 10.04 -2.65
C PRO A 463 28.73 10.71 -4.02
N LYS A 464 29.61 10.19 -4.88
CA LYS A 464 29.93 10.76 -6.20
C LYS A 464 28.70 11.16 -7.02
N PRO A 465 27.63 10.32 -7.12
CA PRO A 465 26.45 10.69 -7.91
C PRO A 465 25.73 11.96 -7.42
N LEU A 466 25.91 12.36 -6.16
CA LEU A 466 25.25 13.52 -5.57
C LEU A 466 26.08 14.81 -5.65
N GLN A 467 27.39 14.70 -5.89
CA GLN A 467 28.32 15.82 -5.76
C GLN A 467 28.00 16.98 -6.71
N GLN A 468 27.54 16.69 -7.94
CA GLN A 468 27.19 17.72 -8.93
C GLN A 468 26.11 18.68 -8.39
N VAL A 469 25.03 18.14 -7.83
CA VAL A 469 23.92 18.94 -7.26
C VAL A 469 24.32 19.56 -5.91
N MET A 470 25.29 18.96 -5.22
CA MET A 470 25.85 19.48 -3.98
C MET A 470 26.95 20.55 -4.17
N GLY A 471 27.15 21.03 -5.41
CA GLY A 471 28.10 22.10 -5.74
C GLY A 471 29.52 21.61 -5.99
N ASN A 472 29.69 20.39 -6.50
CA ASN A 472 30.97 19.71 -6.74
C ASN A 472 31.86 19.61 -5.50
N ARG A 473 31.24 19.48 -4.33
CA ARG A 473 31.92 19.28 -3.05
C ARG A 473 31.97 17.80 -2.71
N GLU A 474 33.06 17.38 -2.08
CA GLU A 474 33.22 16.02 -1.56
C GLU A 474 32.62 15.85 -0.17
N TYR A 475 32.48 16.93 0.60
CA TYR A 475 32.05 16.90 1.99
C TYR A 475 31.00 17.97 2.31
N ILE A 476 30.06 17.63 3.18
CA ILE A 476 29.25 18.57 3.95
C ILE A 476 30.01 18.86 5.25
N THR A 477 30.20 20.12 5.56
CA THR A 477 30.87 20.60 6.78
C THR A 477 30.02 21.65 7.46
N ARG A 478 30.31 21.94 8.72
CA ARG A 478 29.71 23.11 9.40
C ARG A 478 29.99 24.39 8.62
N SER A 479 28.95 25.19 8.37
CA SER A 479 29.11 26.49 7.71
C SER A 479 29.88 27.45 8.63
N THR A 480 30.93 28.08 8.10
CA THR A 480 31.64 29.19 8.77
C THR A 480 31.06 30.55 8.43
N ARG A 481 30.18 30.61 7.42
CA ARG A 481 29.57 31.85 6.90
C ARG A 481 28.19 32.13 7.48
N THR A 482 27.50 31.10 7.94
CA THR A 482 26.17 31.21 8.55
C THR A 482 26.33 31.24 10.06
N PRO A 483 25.90 32.31 10.76
CA PRO A 483 25.91 32.34 12.22
C PRO A 483 25.06 31.22 12.79
N LYS A 484 25.46 30.63 13.92
CA LYS A 484 24.61 29.67 14.65
C LYS A 484 23.33 30.39 15.09
N THR A 485 22.20 29.88 14.64
CA THR A 485 20.89 30.37 15.06
C THR A 485 20.51 29.75 16.41
N HIS A 486 20.61 30.51 17.50
CA HIS A 486 20.00 30.13 18.78
C HIS A 486 18.58 30.71 18.82
N TRP A 487 17.59 29.87 18.52
CA TRP A 487 16.18 30.25 18.58
C TRP A 487 15.73 30.37 20.04
N ILE A 488 16.08 31.49 20.69
CA ILE A 488 15.57 31.83 22.02
C ILE A 488 14.15 32.36 21.83
N LYS A 489 13.15 31.61 22.29
CA LYS A 489 11.77 32.10 22.35
C LYS A 489 11.38 32.38 23.79
N THR A 490 11.08 33.64 24.07
CA THR A 490 10.39 34.08 25.29
C THR A 490 8.91 33.71 25.16
N PHE A 491 8.41 32.95 26.14
CA PHE A 491 6.97 32.73 26.30
C PHE A 491 6.37 34.00 26.91
N ASN A 492 5.36 34.58 26.26
CA ASN A 492 4.43 35.52 26.89
C ASN A 492 3.14 34.80 27.22
#